data_AF-A0A7T8QT32-F1
#
_entry.id   AF-A0A7T8QT32-F1
#
_cell.length_a   1.000
_cell.length_b   1.000
_cell.length_c   1.000
_cell.angle_alpha   90.00
_cell.angle_beta   90.00
_cell.angle_gamma   90.00
#
_symmetry.space_group_name_H-M   'P 1'
#
loop_
_entity.id
_entity.type
_entity.pdbx_description
1 polymer ?
#
loop_
_entity_poly.entity_id
_entity_poly.type
_entity_poly.pdbx_seq_one_letter_code
_entity_poly.pdbx_strand_id
1 'polypeptide(L)' 'MSSEGDIMPPHFFAKGQNVNKEIYLDVMQTVVKPWMTQIAAGRPYLYQQDGAPAHTSNLVQTGA' A
#
# COMPACT_ATOMS: atom_id res chain seq x y z
N MET A 1 8.47 3.66 -4.56
CA MET A 1 9.14 4.09 -5.80
C MET A 1 8.98 2.97 -6.81
N SER A 2 8.67 3.27 -8.08
CA SER A 2 8.65 2.29 -9.16
C SER A 2 10.06 2.01 -9.70
N SER A 3 10.23 0.99 -10.55
CA SER A 3 11.48 0.76 -11.28
C SER A 3 11.85 1.92 -12.23
N GLU A 4 10.86 2.70 -12.66
CA GLU A 4 11.02 3.84 -13.57
C GLU A 4 11.27 5.16 -12.82
N GLY A 5 11.37 5.12 -11.49
CA GLY A 5 11.61 6.30 -10.66
C GLY A 5 10.35 7.07 -10.26
N ASP A 6 9.14 6.56 -10.51
CA ASP A 6 7.91 7.20 -10.03
C ASP A 6 7.83 7.14 -8.51
N ILE A 7 7.46 8.27 -7.89
CA ILE A 7 7.35 8.40 -6.44
C ILE A 7 5.89 8.63 -6.06
N MET A 8 5.36 7.77 -5.18
CA MET A 8 4.05 7.97 -4.59
C MET A 8 4.15 9.12 -3.58
N PRO A 9 3.25 10.12 -3.62
CA PRO A 9 3.15 11.09 -2.53
C PRO A 9 2.92 10.37 -1.19
N PRO A 10 3.56 10.81 -0.10
CA PRO A 10 3.38 10.17 1.20
C PRO A 10 1.93 10.30 1.68
N HIS A 11 1.37 9.22 2.21
CA HIS A 11 0.12 9.24 2.94
C HIS A 11 0.40 9.52 4.42
N PHE A 12 -0.23 10.56 4.98
CA PHE A 12 -0.06 10.94 6.37
C PHE A 12 -1.24 10.46 7.22
N PHE A 13 -0.93 9.71 8.28
CA PHE A 13 -1.91 9.33 9.29
C PHE A 13 -2.11 10.44 10.31
N ALA A 14 -3.28 10.47 10.94
CA ALA A 14 -3.55 11.41 12.00
C ALA A 14 -2.61 11.18 13.19
N LYS A 15 -2.25 12.26 13.90
CA LYS A 15 -1.38 12.17 15.07
C LYS A 15 -1.98 11.21 16.11
N GLY A 16 -1.18 10.23 16.54
CA GLY A 16 -1.59 9.22 17.54
C GLY A 16 -2.40 8.06 16.98
N GLN A 17 -2.68 8.04 15.67
CA GLN A 17 -3.33 6.91 15.03
C GLN A 17 -2.37 5.72 14.98
N ASN A 18 -2.78 4.60 15.57
CA ASN A 18 -2.07 3.34 15.45
C ASN A 18 -2.49 2.66 14.14
N VAL A 19 -1.53 2.36 13.26
CA VAL A 19 -1.80 1.66 12.00
C VAL A 19 -1.89 0.17 12.27
N ASN A 20 -3.12 -0.31 12.44
CA ASN A 20 -3.42 -1.75 12.50
C ASN A 20 -3.72 -2.31 11.10
N LYS A 21 -4.04 -3.60 11.03
CA LYS A 21 -4.33 -4.29 9.77
C LYS A 21 -5.55 -3.71 9.02
N GLU A 22 -6.57 -3.23 9.72
CA GLU A 22 -7.77 -2.65 9.12
C GLU A 22 -7.47 -1.30 8.47
N ILE A 23 -6.78 -0.41 9.19
CA ILE A 23 -6.36 0.90 8.66
C ILE A 23 -5.38 0.71 7.51
N TYR A 24 -4.44 -0.23 7.64
CA TYR A 24 -3.50 -0.54 6.57
C TYR A 24 -4.21 -1.06 5.32
N LEU A 25 -5.19 -1.96 5.47
CA LEU A 25 -5.98 -2.46 4.35
C LEU A 25 -6.73 -1.32 3.63
N ASP A 26 -7.35 -0.41 4.38
CA ASP A 26 -8.05 0.74 3.83
C ASP A 26 -7.12 1.61 2.97
N VAL A 27 -5.92 1.92 3.48
CA VAL A 27 -4.91 2.70 2.72
C VAL A 27 -4.40 1.93 1.50
N MET A 28 -4.22 0.62 1.61
CA MET A 28 -3.83 -0.22 0.48
C MET A 28 -4.85 -0.16 -0.65
N GLN A 29 -6.15 -0.25 -0.32
CA GLN A 29 -7.24 -0.25 -1.30
C GLN A 29 -7.52 1.15 -1.88
N THR A 30 -7.44 2.20 -1.07
CA THR A 30 -7.88 3.54 -1.45
C THR A 30 -6.76 4.44 -1.97
N VAL A 31 -5.51 4.16 -1.60
CA VAL A 31 -4.36 5.02 -1.95
C VAL A 31 -3.31 4.25 -2.74
N VAL A 32 -2.75 3.18 -2.16
CA VAL A 32 -1.53 2.56 -2.68
C VAL A 32 -1.80 1.79 -3.98
N LYS A 33 -2.80 0.90 -3.99
CA LYS A 33 -3.14 0.09 -5.17
C LYS A 33 -3.64 0.93 -6.35
N PRO A 34 -4.51 1.95 -6.17
CA PRO A 34 -4.89 2.85 -7.24
C PRO A 34 -3.68 3.58 -7.85
N TRP A 35 -2.77 4.09 -7.02
CA TRP A 35 -1.55 4.75 -7.50
C TRP A 35 -0.68 3.79 -8.32
N MET A 36 -0.39 2.59 -7.80
CA MET A 36 0.38 1.58 -8.52
C MET A 36 -0.27 1.19 -9.85
N THR A 37 -1.59 1.01 -9.85
CA THR A 37 -2.36 0.66 -11.06
C THR A 37 -2.24 1.75 -12.13
N GLN A 38 -2.31 3.02 -11.71
CA GLN A 38 -2.15 4.17 -12.60
C GLN A 38 -0.75 4.21 -13.23
N ILE A 39 0.32 4.13 -12.42
CA ILE A 39 1.70 4.24 -12.94
C ILE A 39 2.15 2.99 -13.70
N ALA A 40 1.57 1.82 -13.40
CA ALA A 40 1.82 0.61 -14.16
C ALA A 40 1.23 0.70 -15.57
N ALA A 41 0.18 1.52 -15.78
CA ALA A 41 -0.48 1.72 -17.07
C ALA A 41 -0.85 0.39 -17.76
N GLY A 42 -1.38 -0.57 -16.98
CA GLY A 42 -1.76 -1.91 -17.45
C GLY A 42 -0.62 -2.92 -17.50
N ARG A 43 0.61 -2.54 -17.19
CA ARG A 43 1.73 -3.49 -17.04
C ARG A 43 1.57 -4.31 -15.76
N PRO A 44 1.99 -5.58 -15.74
CA PRO A 44 2.10 -6.33 -14.49
C PRO A 44 3.15 -5.70 -13.59
N TYR A 45 2.92 -5.74 -12.28
CA TYR A 45 3.85 -5.24 -11.27
C TYR A 45 3.90 -6.16 -10.04
N LEU A 46 4.99 -6.08 -9.30
CA LEU A 46 5.15 -6.71 -7.99
C LEU A 46 5.28 -5.62 -6.93
N TYR A 47 4.52 -5.73 -5.86
CA TYR A 47 4.59 -4.82 -4.71
C TYR A 47 5.45 -5.45 -3.61
N GLN A 48 6.48 -4.73 -3.18
CA GLN A 48 7.37 -5.14 -2.10
C GLN A 48 7.20 -4.22 -0.90
N GLN A 49 7.11 -4.82 0.29
CA GLN A 49 7.01 -4.16 1.59
C GLN A 49 7.84 -4.93 2.62
N ASP A 50 8.00 -4.36 3.82
CA ASP A 50 8.62 -5.05 4.96
C ASP A 50 7.61 -5.96 5.69
N GLY A 51 8.10 -6.67 6.72
CA GLY A 51 7.34 -7.68 7.45
C GLY A 51 6.53 -7.19 8.65
N ALA A 52 6.13 -5.91 8.71
CA ALA A 52 5.40 -5.38 9.86
C ALA A 52 4.10 -6.19 10.13
N PRO A 53 3.63 -6.31 11.39
CA PRO A 53 2.48 -7.16 11.72
C PRO A 53 1.19 -6.83 10.97
N ALA A 54 0.96 -5.55 10.65
CA ALA A 54 -0.19 -5.16 9.82
C ALA A 54 -0.05 -5.68 8.37
N HIS A 55 1.17 -5.66 7.82
CA HIS A 55 1.47 -6.04 6.43
C HIS A 55 1.37 -7.56 6.21
N THR A 56 1.76 -8.34 7.22
CA THR A 56 1.74 -9.81 7.19
C THR A 56 0.42 -10.40 7.67
N SER A 57 -0.56 -9.57 8.03
CA SER A 57 -1.88 -10.06 8.42
C SER A 57 -2.59 -10.75 7.27
N ASN A 58 -3.20 -11.91 7.53
CA ASN A 58 -4.05 -12.61 6.55
C ASN A 58 -5.11 -11.69 5.94
N LEU A 59 -5.70 -10.79 6.73
CA LEU A 59 -6.71 -9.85 6.26
C LEU A 59 -6.18 -8.96 5.12
N VAL A 60 -4.95 -8.46 5.28
CA VAL A 60 -4.31 -7.58 4.31
C VAL A 60 -3.83 -8.38 3.10
N GLN A 61 -3.22 -9.55 3.32
CA GLN A 61 -2.69 -10.36 2.23
C GLN A 61 -3.77 -10.91 1.28
N THR A 62 -4.99 -11.14 1.78
CA THR A 62 -6.12 -11.61 0.94
C THR A 62 -7.06 -10.49 0.49
N GLY A 63 -7.09 -9.36 1.21
CA GLY A 63 -8.02 -8.26 0.94
C GLY A 63 -7.47 -7.12 0.08
N ALA A 64 -6.14 -6.99 -0.06
CA ALA A 64 -5.50 -5.87 -0.75
C ALA A 64 -5.69 -5.85 -2.27
#